data_AF-X6LHA8-F1
#
_entry.id   AF-X6LHA8-F1
#
_cell.length_a   1.000
_cell.length_b   1.000
_cell.length_c   1.000
_cell.angle_alpha   90.00
_cell.angle_beta   90.00
_cell.angle_gamma   90.00
#
_symmetry.space_group_name_H-M   'P 1'
#
loop_
_entity.id
_entity.type
_entity.pdbx_description
1 polymer ?
#
loop_
_entity_poly.entity_id
_entity_poly.type
_entity_poly.pdbx_seq_one_letter_code
_entity_poly.pdbx_strand_id
1 'polypeptide(L)'
;SVWEINDHNHNNQSDSKSENQSFNTWIKHNQDTNIGKFPDCLIGVRGLIGGINNDLLFITNSKNIEVIDLKTMKSLNEIKDKIIPKEEHKFGIYYHCFVPLTMNNEK
;
A
#
# COMPACT_ATOMS: atom_id res chain seq x y z
N SER A 1 4.97 -4.41 5.22
CA SER A 1 6.36 -4.11 5.59
C SER A 1 6.64 -2.69 5.17
N VAL A 2 6.94 -1.80 6.10
CA VAL A 2 7.37 -0.43 5.79
C VAL A 2 8.87 -0.50 5.55
N TRP A 3 9.29 -0.20 4.33
CA TRP A 3 10.70 -0.03 4.01
C TRP A 3 10.99 1.47 4.13
N GLU A 4 11.56 1.89 5.27
CA GLU A 4 12.30 3.15 5.31
C GLU A 4 13.59 2.93 4.51
N ILE A 5 13.60 3.35 3.25
CA ILE A 5 14.84 3.45 2.48
C ILE A 5 15.55 4.70 2.98
N ASN A 6 16.35 4.53 4.03
CA ASN A 6 17.29 5.54 4.48
C ASN A 6 18.53 5.48 3.57
N ASP A 7 18.48 6.20 2.45
CA ASP A 7 19.70 6.59 1.73
C ASP A 7 20.35 7.75 2.48
N HIS A 8 21.12 7.43 3.52
CA HIS A 8 21.94 8.43 4.20
C HIS A 8 23.41 8.01 4.18
N ASN A 9 24.12 8.64 3.25
CA ASN A 9 25.56 8.85 3.31
C ASN A 9 25.88 9.64 4.60
N HIS A 10 26.86 9.16 5.35
CA HIS A 10 27.27 9.61 6.68
C HIS A 10 27.57 11.12 6.75
N ASN A 11 26.93 11.86 7.67
CA ASN A 11 27.64 12.48 8.81
C ASN A 11 26.76 13.34 9.74
N ASN A 12 27.02 13.12 11.04
CA ASN A 12 26.90 14.03 12.19
C ASN A 12 25.51 14.39 12.78
N GLN A 13 25.17 13.61 13.81
CA GLN A 13 24.97 14.03 15.21
C GLN A 13 23.94 15.12 15.58
N SER A 14 23.19 14.76 16.65
CA SER A 14 22.21 15.51 17.45
C SER A 14 20.77 15.50 16.87
N ASP A 15 19.72 15.15 17.60
CA ASP A 15 19.47 15.25 19.04
C ASP A 15 18.67 14.07 19.60
N SER A 16 19.02 13.74 20.83
CA SER A 16 18.31 12.85 21.74
C SER A 16 16.84 13.25 21.88
N LYS A 17 15.94 12.45 21.31
CA LYS A 17 14.54 12.27 21.75
C LYS A 17 13.97 10.98 21.15
N SER A 18 14.63 9.83 21.36
CA SER A 18 13.91 8.56 21.23
C SER A 18 13.10 8.37 22.51
N GLU A 19 12.07 9.22 22.69
CA GLU A 19 10.94 8.85 23.54
C GLU A 19 10.49 7.46 23.09
N ASN A 20 10.20 6.59 24.06
CA ASN A 20 9.77 5.20 23.87
C ASN A 20 8.45 5.12 23.08
N GLN A 21 8.46 5.53 21.81
CA GLN A 21 7.35 5.32 20.91
C GLN A 21 7.29 3.83 20.65
N SER A 22 6.17 3.23 21.03
CA SER A 22 5.85 1.88 20.62
C SER A 22 5.83 1.84 19.10
N PHE A 23 6.82 1.18 18.50
CA PHE A 23 6.76 0.83 17.09
C PHE A 23 5.59 -0.14 16.87
N ASN A 24 4.86 0.04 15.77
CA ASN A 24 3.72 -0.81 15.39
C ASN A 24 2.57 -0.81 16.41
N THR A 25 2.02 0.37 16.73
CA THR A 25 0.78 0.45 17.51
C THR A 25 -0.40 -0.02 16.66
N TRP A 26 -1.08 -1.07 17.14
CA TRP A 26 -2.33 -1.54 16.53
C TRP A 26 -3.50 -0.71 17.02
N ILE A 27 -4.09 0.08 16.13
CA ILE A 27 -5.29 0.87 16.43
C ILE A 27 -6.50 0.11 15.91
N LYS A 28 -7.42 -0.25 16.82
CA LYS A 28 -8.69 -0.84 16.41
C LYS A 28 -9.52 0.23 15.71
N HIS A 29 -9.94 -0.05 14.47
CA HIS A 29 -10.89 0.81 13.80
C HIS A 29 -12.29 0.58 14.41
N ASN A 30 -12.96 1.66 14.82
CA ASN A 30 -14.21 1.59 15.59
C ASN A 30 -15.46 1.25 14.75
N GLN A 31 -15.30 1.09 13.44
CA GLN A 31 -16.39 0.71 12.55
C GLN A 31 -16.11 -0.69 12.00
N ASP A 32 -17.10 -1.58 12.12
CA ASP A 32 -17.13 -2.88 11.44
C ASP A 32 -17.36 -2.66 9.94
N THR A 33 -16.46 -1.93 9.30
CA THR A 33 -16.53 -1.59 7.89
C THR A 33 -15.66 -2.58 7.14
N ASN A 34 -16.29 -3.35 6.25
CA ASN A 34 -15.55 -4.20 5.33
C ASN A 34 -14.67 -3.32 4.43
N ILE A 35 -13.37 -3.60 4.45
CA ILE A 35 -12.39 -2.91 3.61
C ILE A 35 -12.40 -3.58 2.23
N GLY A 36 -12.92 -2.85 1.26
CA GLY A 36 -13.02 -3.28 -0.13
C GLY A 36 -14.23 -4.17 -0.42
N LYS A 37 -14.43 -4.47 -1.72
CA LYS A 37 -15.53 -5.31 -2.22
C LYS A 37 -14.98 -6.53 -2.95
N PHE A 38 -14.23 -7.35 -2.24
CA PHE A 38 -13.65 -8.56 -2.82
C PHE A 38 -14.61 -9.75 -2.67
N PRO A 39 -14.80 -10.56 -3.73
CA PRO A 39 -15.38 -11.89 -3.55
C PRO A 39 -14.48 -12.71 -2.61
N ASP A 40 -15.05 -13.71 -1.93
CA ASP A 40 -14.47 -14.48 -0.82
C ASP A 40 -13.04 -15.02 -1.05
N CYS A 41 -12.56 -15.07 -2.29
CA CYS A 41 -11.18 -15.40 -2.62
C CYS A 41 -10.24 -14.18 -2.49
N LEU A 42 -9.65 -14.03 -1.29
CA LEU A 42 -8.59 -13.06 -0.99
C LEU A 42 -7.17 -13.60 -1.26
N ILE A 43 -7.05 -14.73 -1.96
CA ILE A 43 -5.76 -15.35 -2.27
C ILE A 43 -4.94 -14.40 -3.14
N GLY A 44 -3.73 -14.07 -2.69
CA GLY A 44 -2.80 -13.22 -3.43
C GLY A 44 -3.10 -11.72 -3.37
N VAL A 45 -4.03 -11.29 -2.51
CA VAL A 45 -4.29 -9.86 -2.29
C VAL A 45 -3.07 -9.18 -1.69
N ARG A 46 -2.76 -7.97 -2.16
CA ARG A 46 -1.68 -7.13 -1.65
C ARG A 46 -2.19 -5.72 -1.39
N GLY A 47 -1.70 -5.11 -0.32
CA GLY A 47 -2.01 -3.73 0.06
C GLY A 47 -0.76 -2.86 0.06
N LEU A 48 -0.87 -1.64 -0.46
CA LEU A 48 0.14 -0.60 -0.38
C LEU A 48 -0.51 0.68 0.14
N ILE A 49 0.10 1.30 1.16
CA ILE A 49 -0.26 2.66 1.56
C ILE A 49 0.58 3.63 0.73
N GLY A 50 -0.08 4.64 0.16
CA GLY A 50 0.57 5.67 -0.64
C GLY A 50 -0.34 6.86 -0.87
N GLY A 51 -0.18 7.53 -2.01
CA GLY A 51 -0.76 8.85 -2.25
C GLY A 51 0.12 9.96 -1.66
N ILE A 52 -0.11 11.20 -2.08
CA ILE A 52 0.75 12.34 -1.72
C ILE A 52 0.84 12.56 -0.20
N ASN A 53 -0.20 12.18 0.54
CA ASN A 53 -0.26 12.31 2.00
C ASN A 53 -0.26 10.96 2.74
N ASN A 54 0.08 9.84 2.06
CA ASN A 54 -0.03 8.49 2.62
C ASN A 54 -1.43 8.16 3.18
N ASP A 55 -2.47 8.73 2.59
CA ASP A 55 -3.86 8.63 3.01
C ASP A 55 -4.71 7.73 2.10
N LEU A 56 -4.08 7.02 1.16
CA LEU A 56 -4.73 6.07 0.27
C LEU A 56 -4.17 4.65 0.47
N LEU A 57 -5.07 3.68 0.58
CA LEU A 57 -4.76 2.25 0.56
C LEU A 57 -5.10 1.68 -0.82
N PHE A 58 -4.08 1.27 -1.55
CA PHE A 58 -4.20 0.55 -2.81
C PHE A 58 -4.23 -0.94 -2.51
N ILE A 59 -5.32 -1.61 -2.88
CA ILE A 59 -5.46 -3.05 -2.76
C ILE A 59 -5.53 -3.64 -4.15
N THR A 60 -4.67 -4.60 -4.43
CA THR A 60 -4.74 -5.38 -5.66
C THR A 60 -5.28 -6.76 -5.36
N ASN A 61 -6.29 -7.16 -6.12
CA ASN A 61 -6.77 -8.53 -6.14
C ASN A 61 -6.77 -9.00 -7.59
N SER A 62 -5.88 -9.92 -7.94
CA SER A 62 -5.84 -10.72 -9.17
C SER A 62 -5.91 -9.93 -10.49
N LYS A 63 -7.03 -9.26 -10.76
CA LYS A 63 -7.34 -8.51 -11.97
C LYS A 63 -7.66 -7.03 -11.71
N ASN A 64 -7.98 -6.68 -10.48
CA ASN A 64 -8.54 -5.37 -10.12
C ASN A 64 -7.68 -4.66 -9.08
N ILE A 65 -7.64 -3.34 -9.18
CA ILE A 65 -7.14 -2.41 -8.19
C ILE A 65 -8.34 -1.73 -7.56
N GLU A 66 -8.40 -1.75 -6.24
CA GLU A 66 -9.31 -0.93 -5.44
C GLU A 66 -8.47 0.08 -4.65
N VAL A 67 -8.93 1.32 -4.58
CA VAL A 67 -8.27 2.35 -3.76
C VAL A 67 -9.25 2.85 -2.72
N ILE A 68 -8.79 2.89 -1.48
CA ILE A 68 -9.58 3.22 -0.32
C ILE A 68 -8.98 4.45 0.31
N ASP A 69 -9.80 5.47 0.54
CA ASP A 69 -9.44 6.64 1.33
C ASP A 69 -9.37 6.23 2.81
N LEU A 70 -8.20 6.38 3.44
CA LEU A 70 -7.95 5.95 4.82
C LEU A 70 -8.61 6.86 5.86
N LYS A 71 -8.99 8.09 5.50
CA LYS A 71 -9.70 9.01 6.41
C LYS A 71 -11.17 8.64 6.51
N THR A 72 -11.77 8.29 5.38
CA THR A 72 -13.20 7.98 5.26
C THR A 72 -13.50 6.48 5.28
N MET A 73 -12.47 5.65 5.09
CA MET A 73 -12.56 4.19 4.91
C MET A 73 -13.49 3.79 3.76
N LYS A 74 -13.60 4.63 2.72
CA LYS A 74 -14.47 4.40 1.55
C LYS A 74 -13.66 4.13 0.29
N SER A 75 -14.19 3.23 -0.52
CA SER A 75 -13.67 2.91 -1.85
C SER A 75 -13.88 4.08 -2.82
N LEU A 76 -12.84 4.42 -3.58
CA LEU A 76 -12.88 5.42 -4.62
C LEU A 76 -13.35 4.76 -5.92
N ASN A 77 -14.56 5.10 -6.36
CA ASN A 77 -15.21 4.42 -7.49
C ASN A 77 -14.77 4.93 -8.88
N GLU A 78 -14.12 6.09 -8.96
CA GLU A 78 -13.86 6.81 -10.23
C GLU A 78 -12.45 6.58 -10.81
N ILE A 79 -11.82 5.45 -10.45
CA ILE A 79 -10.48 5.11 -10.93
C ILE A 79 -10.59 4.52 -12.34
N LYS A 80 -9.97 5.21 -13.31
CA LYS A 80 -10.00 4.82 -14.72
C LYS A 80 -9.25 3.50 -14.98
N ASP A 81 -8.06 3.35 -14.41
CA ASP A 81 -7.15 2.22 -14.67
C ASP A 81 -7.19 1.16 -13.58
N LYS A 82 -8.39 0.74 -13.21
CA LYS A 82 -8.60 -0.26 -12.15
C LYS A 82 -8.25 -1.69 -12.55
N ILE A 83 -7.86 -1.94 -13.80
CA ILE A 83 -7.55 -3.29 -14.30
C ILE A 83 -6.04 -3.39 -14.48
N ILE A 84 -5.41 -4.34 -13.79
CA ILE A 84 -3.98 -4.61 -13.95
C ILE A 84 -3.75 -5.18 -15.34
N PRO A 85 -2.77 -4.67 -16.13
CA PRO A 85 -2.42 -5.24 -17.43
C PRO A 85 -2.14 -6.73 -17.29
N LYS A 86 -2.84 -7.54 -18.07
CA LYS A 86 -2.71 -8.99 -18.08
C LYS A 86 -1.88 -9.37 -19.29
N GLU A 87 -0.59 -9.56 -19.10
CA GLU A 87 0.03 -10.62 -19.88
C GLU A 87 -0.30 -11.94 -19.16
N GLU A 88 -0.61 -12.98 -19.94
CA GLU A 88 -0.89 -14.32 -19.41
C GLU A 88 0.43 -14.89 -18.88
N HIS A 89 0.85 -14.43 -17.71
CA HIS A 89 2.10 -14.84 -17.11
C HIS A 89 1.99 -16.31 -16.71
N LYS A 90 3.04 -17.07 -17.02
CA LYS A 90 3.18 -18.52 -16.72
C LYS A 90 2.89 -18.89 -15.25
N PHE A 91 3.01 -17.94 -14.33
CA PHE A 91 2.83 -18.12 -12.88
C PHE A 91 1.50 -17.54 -12.35
N GLY A 92 0.64 -17.05 -13.24
CA GLY A 92 -0.62 -16.43 -12.90
C GLY A 92 -0.47 -15.06 -12.22
N ILE A 93 -1.59 -14.55 -11.76
CA ILE A 93 -1.76 -13.22 -11.18
C ILE A 93 -1.51 -13.18 -9.66
N TYR A 94 -0.98 -14.25 -9.05
CA TYR A 94 -0.86 -14.35 -7.60
C TYR A 94 0.35 -13.62 -7.00
N TYR A 95 1.26 -13.13 -7.84
CA TYR A 95 2.56 -12.59 -7.43
C TYR A 95 2.80 -11.13 -7.86
N HIS A 96 1.74 -10.40 -8.24
CA HIS A 96 1.89 -8.98 -8.54
C HIS A 96 2.16 -8.18 -7.26
N CYS A 97 3.00 -7.16 -7.36
CA CYS A 97 3.24 -6.19 -6.29
C CYS A 97 3.33 -4.78 -6.90
N PHE A 98 2.91 -3.78 -6.13
CA PHE A 98 3.22 -2.40 -6.48
C PHE A 98 4.68 -2.13 -6.13
N VAL A 99 5.38 -1.49 -7.05
CA VAL A 99 6.76 -1.03 -6.85
C VAL A 99 6.75 0.49 -6.94
N PRO A 100 7.33 1.21 -5.96
CA PRO A 100 7.50 2.65 -6.06
C PRO A 100 8.27 3.00 -7.33
N LEU A 101 7.81 4.02 -8.07
CA LEU A 101 8.48 4.50 -9.28
C LEU A 101 9.92 4.96 -9.04
N THR A 102 10.25 5.32 -7.80
CA THR A 102 11.58 5.79 -7.39
C THR A 102 12.64 4.68 -7.34
N MET A 103 12.28 3.40 -7.48
CA MET A 103 13.22 2.27 -7.49
C MET A 103 13.88 2.04 -8.88
N ASN A 104 14.45 3.08 -9.51
CA ASN A 104 15.27 3.04 -10.74
C ASN A 104 14.57 3.28 -12.10
N ASN A 105 13.51 4.08 -12.20
CA ASN A 105 13.00 4.51 -13.52
C ASN A 105 12.77 6.03 -13.58
N GLU A 106 13.84 6.79 -13.39
CA GLU A 106 13.92 8.12 -14.00
C GLU A 106 13.84 7.95 -15.53
N LYS A 107 12.93 8.68 -16.16
CA LYS A 107 12.89 8.84 -17.61
C LYS A 107 12.97 10.32 -17.93
#